data_AF-A0A5Y5BGD7-F1
#
_entry.id   AF-A0A5Y5BGD7-F1
#
_cell.length_a   1.000
_cell.length_b   1.000
_cell.length_c   1.000
_cell.angle_alpha   90.00
_cell.angle_beta   90.00
_cell.angle_gamma   90.00
#
_symmetry.space_group_name_H-M   'P 1'
#
loop_
_entity.id
_entity.type
_entity.pdbx_description
1 polymer ?
#
loop_
_entity_poly.entity_id
_entity_poly.type
_entity_poly.pdbx_seq_one_letter_code
_entity_poly.pdbx_strand_id
1 'polypeptide(L)' 'MQQIVAPQVWFGSSTINTLSLMLELCDTVQQLAKLTAQHTHTSNGSSPPTNSGSISATASTAGDLKAKYSAVIKQ' A
#
# COMPACT_ATOMS: atom_id res chain seq x y z
N MET A 1 -28.83 0.67 -20.21
CA MET A 1 -27.50 1.33 -20.18
C MET A 1 -26.44 0.22 -20.26
N GLN A 2 -25.53 0.28 -21.22
CA GLN A 2 -24.40 -0.64 -21.31
C GLN A 2 -23.20 0.04 -20.64
N GLN A 3 -22.71 -0.51 -19.53
CA GLN A 3 -21.56 0.02 -18.81
C GLN A 3 -20.29 -0.48 -19.52
N ILE A 4 -19.56 0.43 -20.17
CA ILE A 4 -18.20 0.14 -20.65
C ILE A 4 -17.31 0.13 -19.41
N VAL A 5 -16.99 -1.06 -18.90
CA VAL A 5 -15.98 -1.22 -17.86
C VAL A 5 -14.63 -0.87 -18.50
N ALA A 6 -13.89 0.07 -17.90
CA ALA A 6 -12.57 0.45 -18.41
C ALA A 6 -11.68 -0.79 -18.52
N PRO A 7 -10.93 -0.96 -19.63
CA PRO A 7 -10.11 -2.16 -19.83
C PRO A 7 -9.04 -2.25 -18.74
N GLN A 8 -9.10 -3.32 -17.95
CA GLN A 8 -8.06 -3.65 -16.98
C GLN A 8 -6.85 -4.26 -17.69
N VAL A 9 -5.65 -4.00 -17.16
CA VAL A 9 -4.39 -4.45 -17.74
C VAL A 9 -3.90 -5.73 -17.04
N TRP A 10 -3.41 -6.67 -17.83
CA TRP A 10 -2.76 -7.90 -17.39
C TRP A 10 -1.35 -7.98 -17.98
N PHE A 11 -0.36 -8.28 -17.14
CA PHE A 11 1.02 -8.49 -17.60
C PHE A 11 1.65 -9.68 -16.88
N GLY A 12 1.69 -10.84 -17.57
CA GLY A 12 2.30 -12.06 -17.05
C GLY A 12 1.74 -13.32 -17.71
N SER A 13 1.64 -14.41 -16.95
CA SER A 13 1.17 -15.73 -17.43
C SER A 13 -0.36 -15.85 -17.36
N SER A 14 -0.92 -17.04 -17.56
CA SER A 14 -2.36 -17.29 -17.29
C SER A 14 -2.71 -17.27 -15.79
N THR A 15 -1.71 -17.36 -14.92
CA THR A 15 -1.88 -17.51 -13.46
C THR A 15 -1.27 -16.36 -12.67
N ILE A 16 -0.34 -15.60 -13.24
CA ILE A 16 0.37 -14.52 -12.56
C ILE A 16 0.19 -13.23 -13.35
N ASN A 17 -0.39 -12.22 -12.72
CA ASN A 17 -0.28 -10.84 -13.15
C ASN A 17 0.82 -10.15 -12.34
N THR A 18 1.93 -9.84 -12.98
CA THR A 18 3.08 -9.17 -12.34
C THR A 18 2.71 -7.80 -11.78
N LEU A 19 1.67 -7.15 -12.31
CA LEU A 19 1.19 -5.88 -11.79
C LEU A 19 0.53 -6.02 -10.40
N SER A 20 0.01 -7.21 -10.06
CA SER A 20 -0.54 -7.48 -8.72
C SER A 20 0.53 -7.38 -7.63
N LEU A 21 1.81 -7.68 -7.96
CA LEU A 21 2.94 -7.45 -7.06
C LEU A 21 3.05 -5.98 -6.63
N MET A 22 2.70 -5.03 -7.51
CA MET A 22 2.74 -3.61 -7.16
C MET A 22 1.69 -3.25 -6.10
N LEU A 23 0.52 -3.90 -6.13
CA LEU A 23 -0.53 -3.71 -5.12
C LEU A 23 -0.12 -4.37 -3.78
N GLU A 24 0.48 -5.56 -3.83
CA GLU A 24 1.02 -6.26 -2.66
C GLU A 24 2.19 -5.49 -2.01
N LEU A 25 3.03 -4.85 -2.82
CA LEU A 25 4.08 -3.97 -2.33
C LEU A 25 3.50 -2.73 -1.65
N CYS A 26 2.40 -2.16 -2.15
CA CYS A 26 1.71 -1.06 -1.47
C CYS A 26 1.18 -1.49 -0.09
N ASP A 27 0.62 -2.70 0.03
CA ASP A 27 0.23 -3.25 1.34
C ASP A 27 1.43 -3.45 2.28
N THR A 28 2.51 -4.01 1.75
CA THR A 28 3.74 -4.25 2.51
C THR A 28 4.34 -2.94 3.02
N VAL A 29 4.42 -1.91 2.17
CA VAL A 29 4.89 -0.57 2.56
C VAL A 29 3.94 0.07 3.56
N GLN A 30 2.63 -0.05 3.38
CA GLN A 30 1.65 0.46 4.35
C GLN A 30 1.84 -0.18 5.73
N GLN A 31 1.99 -1.51 5.78
CA GLN A 31 2.19 -2.25 7.04
C GLN A 31 3.53 -1.88 7.69
N LEU A 32 4.60 -1.80 6.90
CA LEU A 32 5.92 -1.40 7.38
C LEU A 32 5.89 0.02 7.95
N ALA A 33 5.26 0.97 7.27
CA ALA A 33 5.12 2.34 7.75
C ALA A 33 4.32 2.39 9.06
N LYS A 34 3.21 1.64 9.19
CA LYS A 34 2.45 1.56 10.45
C LYS A 34 3.31 1.02 11.60
N LEU A 35 4.03 -0.08 11.39
CA LEU A 35 4.94 -0.65 12.40
C LEU A 35 6.05 0.34 12.77
N THR A 36 6.61 1.04 11.79
CA THR A 36 7.67 2.02 12.00
C THR A 36 7.14 3.24 12.77
N ALA A 37 5.91 3.70 12.52
CA ALA A 37 5.30 4.81 13.26
C ALA A 37 5.01 4.44 14.72
N GLN A 38 4.81 3.16 15.01
CA GLN A 38 4.44 2.63 16.32
C GLN A 38 5.62 2.09 17.14
N HIS A 39 6.83 2.02 16.56
CA HIS A 39 7.96 1.46 17.29
C HIS A 39 8.30 2.33 18.50
N THR A 40 8.78 1.71 19.58
CA THR A 40 9.14 2.42 20.82
C THR A 40 10.46 1.86 21.37
N HIS A 41 11.15 2.64 22.20
CA HIS A 41 12.35 2.20 22.91
C HIS A 41 12.14 2.37 24.42
N THR A 42 12.57 1.41 25.23
CA THR A 42 12.42 1.55 26.70
C THR A 42 13.25 2.71 27.26
N SER A 43 14.38 3.03 26.65
CA SER A 43 15.29 4.12 27.04
C SER A 43 14.70 5.53 26.89
N ASN A 44 13.64 5.70 26.09
CA ASN A 44 12.96 7.00 25.90
C ASN A 44 11.59 7.06 26.60
N GLY A 45 11.34 6.16 27.56
CA GLY A 45 10.05 6.05 28.23
C GLY A 45 8.97 5.40 27.37
N SER A 46 9.34 4.55 26.41
CA SER A 46 8.42 3.85 25.49
C SER A 46 7.58 4.80 24.63
N SER A 47 8.14 5.96 24.28
CA SER A 47 7.49 6.92 23.40
C SER A 47 7.72 6.56 21.92
N PRO A 48 6.70 6.71 21.05
CA PRO A 48 6.86 6.63 19.61
C PRO A 48 7.80 7.72 19.06
N PRO A 49 8.22 7.62 17.78
CA PRO A 49 9.04 8.62 17.13
C PRO A 49 8.34 9.98 17.08
N THR A 50 9.12 11.06 17.17
CA THR A 50 8.61 12.44 17.07
C THR A 50 7.99 12.74 15.70
N ASN A 51 8.37 11.99 14.67
CA ASN A 51 7.82 12.06 13.31
C ASN A 51 6.80 10.94 12.99
N SER A 52 6.27 10.25 14.01
CA SER A 52 5.29 9.15 13.86
C SER A 52 4.07 9.53 13.00
N GLY A 53 3.61 10.79 13.09
CA GLY A 53 2.55 11.32 12.24
C GLY A 53 2.92 11.33 10.74
N SER A 54 4.11 11.81 10.40
CA SER A 54 4.61 11.80 9.01
C SER A 54 4.81 10.37 8.48
N ILE A 55 5.29 9.45 9.32
CA ILE A 55 5.44 8.04 8.93
C ILE A 55 4.06 7.41 8.68
N SER A 56 3.08 7.71 9.53
CA SER A 56 1.69 7.24 9.34
C SER A 56 1.08 7.80 8.05
N ALA A 57 1.40 9.04 7.68
CA ALA A 57 0.96 9.63 6.41
C ALA A 57 1.54 8.90 5.18
N THR A 58 2.75 8.34 5.27
CA THR A 58 3.29 7.45 4.23
C THR A 58 2.45 6.18 4.09
N ALA A 59 1.95 5.61 5.20
CA ALA A 59 1.06 4.45 5.17
C ALA A 59 -0.27 4.77 4.45
N SER A 60 -0.83 5.96 4.69
CA SER A 60 -2.01 6.45 3.97
C SER A 60 -1.74 6.59 2.48
N THR A 61 -0.62 7.24 2.11
CA THR A 61 -0.20 7.38 0.70
C THR A 61 -0.11 6.03 -0.02
N ALA A 62 0.47 5.01 0.62
CA ALA A 62 0.54 3.67 0.04
C ALA A 62 -0.86 3.04 -0.16
N GLY A 63 -1.79 3.28 0.77
CA GLY A 63 -3.18 2.87 0.64
C GLY A 63 -3.89 3.56 -0.52
N ASP A 64 -3.69 4.87 -0.66
CA ASP A 64 -4.29 5.67 -1.74
C ASP A 64 -3.77 5.25 -3.11
N LEU A 65 -2.47 4.96 -3.22
CA LEU A 65 -1.87 4.41 -4.45
C LEU A 65 -2.48 3.06 -4.80
N LYS A 66 -2.59 2.14 -3.82
CA LYS A 66 -3.25 0.84 -4.04
C LYS A 66 -4.69 1.02 -4.53
N ALA A 67 -5.47 1.88 -3.88
CA ALA A 67 -6.85 2.15 -4.27
C ALA A 67 -6.92 2.67 -5.72
N LYS A 68 -6.09 3.66 -6.05
CA LYS A 68 -6.01 4.26 -7.39
C LYS A 68 -5.69 3.24 -8.48
N TYR A 69 -4.68 2.40 -8.27
CA TYR A 69 -4.19 1.48 -9.32
C TYR A 69 -4.96 0.16 -9.37
N SER A 70 -5.64 -0.25 -8.30
CA SER A 70 -6.51 -1.44 -8.31
C SER A 70 -7.65 -1.34 -9.33
N ALA A 71 -8.08 -0.11 -9.69
CA ALA A 71 -9.11 0.11 -10.69
C ALA A 71 -8.69 -0.28 -12.12
N VAL A 72 -7.38 -0.34 -12.40
CA VAL A 72 -6.85 -0.58 -13.76
C VAL A 72 -6.02 -1.87 -13.87
N ILE A 73 -5.70 -2.53 -12.77
CA ILE A 73 -4.97 -3.81 -12.76
C ILE A 73 -6.00 -4.94 -12.64
N LYS A 74 -5.94 -5.90 -13.56
CA LYS A 74 -6.79 -7.10 -13.49
C LYS A 74 -6.28 -8.02 -12.37
N GLN A 75 -7.09 -8.22 -11.34
CA GLN A 75 -6.78 -9.14 -10.23
C GLN A 75 -7.04 -10.60 -10.62
#